data_AF-A0A350T5S4-F1
#
_entry.id   AF-A0A350T5S4-F1
#
_cell.length_a   1.000
_cell.length_b   1.000
_cell.length_c   1.000
_cell.angle_alpha   90.00
_cell.angle_beta   90.00
_cell.angle_gamma   90.00
#
_symmetry.space_group_name_H-M   'P 1'
#
loop_
_entity.id
_entity.type
_entity.pdbx_description
1 polymer ?
#
loop_
_entity_poly.entity_id
_entity_poly.type
_entity_poly.pdbx_seq_one_letter_code
_entity_poly.pdbx_strand_id
1 'polypeptide(L)'
;GRKEFVLYNPPVVNRALGIRRSSVLEASGLASELIRAGVHTIVFTRARTTAEVLLTYLREALPPKLGQANAIRGYRGGYLPRQRREIEAGLRDGTIRGVVSTNALELGVDIGSLDACVMTGYPGTIASA
;
A
#
# COMPACT_ATOMS: atom_id res chain seq x y z
N GLY A 1 -4.35 -15.27 -14.19
CA GLY A 1 -3.83 -16.29 -13.26
C GLY A 1 -4.79 -16.47 -12.09
N ARG A 2 -4.51 -17.42 -11.19
CA ARG A 2 -5.23 -17.62 -9.92
C ARG A 2 -5.10 -16.36 -9.07
N LYS A 3 -6.21 -15.92 -8.47
CA LYS A 3 -6.24 -14.82 -7.49
C LYS A 3 -6.65 -15.40 -6.15
N GLU A 4 -5.97 -14.99 -5.09
CA GLU A 4 -6.32 -15.36 -3.72
C GLU A 4 -6.80 -14.12 -2.98
N PHE A 5 -7.96 -14.25 -2.33
CA PHE A 5 -8.54 -13.19 -1.53
C PHE A 5 -8.57 -13.63 -0.07
N VAL A 6 -7.88 -12.89 0.79
CA VAL A 6 -7.69 -13.24 2.19
C VAL A 6 -8.27 -12.15 3.08
N LEU A 7 -9.10 -12.57 4.04
CA LEU A 7 -9.57 -11.70 5.10
C LEU A 7 -8.65 -11.84 6.31
N TYR A 8 -8.00 -10.74 6.67
CA TYR A 8 -7.09 -10.71 7.81
C TYR A 8 -7.68 -9.85 8.94
N ASN A 9 -7.75 -10.43 10.14
CA ASN A 9 -8.24 -9.75 11.33
C ASN A 9 -7.09 -9.52 12.32
N PRO A 10 -6.71 -8.26 12.62
CA PRO A 10 -5.63 -7.96 13.55
C PRO A 10 -5.77 -8.69 14.89
N PRO A 11 -4.67 -9.20 15.47
CA PRO A 11 -4.73 -9.99 16.70
C PRO A 11 -5.22 -9.16 17.89
N VAL A 12 -5.83 -9.83 18.87
CA VAL A 12 -6.24 -9.22 20.15
C VAL A 12 -4.99 -9.02 21.01
N VAL A 13 -4.72 -7.78 21.41
CA VAL A 13 -3.57 -7.42 22.26
C VAL A 13 -3.96 -7.25 23.72
N ASN A 14 -5.22 -6.93 24.00
CA ASN A 14 -5.78 -6.94 25.35
C ASN A 14 -7.17 -7.58 25.31
N ARG A 15 -7.26 -8.82 25.81
CA ARG A 15 -8.50 -9.60 25.80
C ARG A 15 -9.56 -9.04 26.75
N ALA A 16 -9.15 -8.53 27.92
CA ALA A 16 -10.08 -7.99 28.90
C ALA A 16 -10.79 -6.72 28.39
N LEU A 17 -10.09 -5.90 27.61
CA LEU A 17 -10.63 -4.66 27.02
C LEU A 17 -11.12 -4.83 25.57
N GLY A 18 -10.98 -6.01 24.97
CA GLY A 18 -11.32 -6.25 23.56
C GLY A 18 -10.45 -5.49 22.56
N ILE A 19 -9.29 -4.96 22.97
CA ILE A 19 -8.43 -4.13 22.12
C ILE A 19 -7.64 -5.03 21.17
N ARG A 20 -7.67 -4.67 19.89
CA ARG A 20 -6.90 -5.32 18.82
C ARG A 20 -5.72 -4.45 18.39
N ARG A 21 -4.72 -5.10 17.78
CA ARG A 21 -3.61 -4.40 17.14
C ARG A 21 -4.14 -3.48 16.03
N SER A 22 -3.45 -2.37 15.82
CA SER A 22 -3.81 -1.40 14.78
C SER A 22 -3.79 -2.05 13.40
N SER A 23 -4.88 -1.93 12.65
CA SER A 23 -4.96 -2.35 11.25
C SER A 23 -3.92 -1.66 10.36
N VAL A 24 -3.55 -0.43 10.70
CA VAL A 24 -2.49 0.33 10.00
C VAL A 24 -1.13 -0.32 10.20
N LEU A 25 -0.82 -0.77 11.42
CA LEU A 25 0.44 -1.44 11.72
C LEU A 25 0.49 -2.84 11.09
N GLU A 26 -0.61 -3.59 11.13
CA GLU A 26 -0.70 -4.89 10.46
C GLU A 26 -0.56 -4.76 8.94
N ALA A 27 -1.26 -3.81 8.31
CA ALA A 27 -1.16 -3.56 6.87
C ALA A 27 0.26 -3.12 6.46
N SER A 28 0.88 -2.24 7.24
CA SER A 28 2.28 -1.83 7.00
C SER A 28 3.26 -2.99 7.15
N GLY A 29 3.09 -3.85 8.17
CA GLY A 29 3.89 -5.05 8.38
C GLY A 29 3.79 -6.02 7.20
N LEU A 30 2.57 -6.41 6.84
CA LEU A 30 2.28 -7.31 5.71
C LEU A 30 2.84 -6.76 4.40
N ALA A 31 2.58 -5.49 4.08
CA ALA A 31 3.09 -4.87 2.86
C ALA A 31 4.63 -4.81 2.86
N SER A 32 5.26 -4.54 4.01
CA SER A 32 6.72 -4.53 4.09
C SER A 32 7.33 -5.91 3.85
N GLU A 33 6.71 -6.97 4.36
CA GLU A 33 7.15 -8.35 4.14
C GLU A 33 7.02 -8.75 2.66
N LEU A 34 5.88 -8.45 2.04
CA LEU A 34 5.65 -8.69 0.61
C LEU A 34 6.71 -7.97 -0.23
N ILE A 35 6.94 -6.68 0.04
CA ILE A 35 7.93 -5.89 -0.72
C ILE A 35 9.35 -6.42 -0.50
N ARG A 36 9.72 -6.85 0.73
CA ARG A 36 11.01 -7.51 0.99
C ARG A 36 11.17 -8.80 0.21
N ALA A 37 10.09 -9.57 0.05
CA ALA A 37 10.06 -10.79 -0.75
C ALA A 37 10.08 -10.51 -2.26
N GLY A 38 10.13 -9.25 -2.68
CA GLY A 38 10.16 -8.86 -4.09
C GLY A 38 8.77 -8.85 -4.74
N VAL A 39 7.69 -8.77 -3.97
CA VAL A 39 6.33 -8.70 -4.51
C VAL A 39 5.95 -7.24 -4.77
N HIS A 40 5.52 -6.90 -5.99
CA HIS A 40 5.02 -5.55 -6.29
C HIS A 40 3.68 -5.31 -5.59
N THR A 41 3.68 -4.40 -4.62
CA THR A 41 2.59 -4.30 -3.64
C THR A 41 1.93 -2.92 -3.66
N ILE A 42 0.60 -2.90 -3.75
CA ILE A 42 -0.21 -1.71 -3.50
C ILE A 42 -0.86 -1.79 -2.11
N VAL A 43 -0.92 -0.66 -1.42
CA VAL A 43 -1.66 -0.51 -0.17
C VAL A 43 -2.74 0.53 -0.34
N PHE A 44 -3.99 0.12 -0.18
CA PHE A 44 -5.14 1.01 -0.20
C PHE A 44 -5.61 1.38 1.20
N THR A 45 -6.10 2.61 1.35
CA THR A 45 -6.71 3.09 2.59
C THR A 45 -7.72 4.21 2.31
N ARG A 46 -8.77 4.35 3.12
CA ARG A 46 -9.81 5.35 2.82
C ARG A 46 -9.41 6.78 3.16
N ALA A 47 -8.57 6.96 4.18
CA ALA A 47 -8.24 8.27 4.72
C ALA A 47 -6.86 8.74 4.23
N ARG A 48 -6.79 9.99 3.74
CA ARG A 48 -5.53 10.61 3.32
C ARG A 48 -4.49 10.61 4.44
N THR A 49 -4.92 10.91 5.67
CA THR A 49 -4.06 10.89 6.86
C THR A 49 -3.45 9.51 7.07
N THR A 50 -4.25 8.45 6.96
CA THR A 50 -3.75 7.06 7.05
C THR A 50 -2.80 6.71 5.92
N ALA A 51 -3.02 7.22 4.69
CA ALA A 51 -2.11 6.99 3.58
C ALA A 51 -0.72 7.59 3.83
N GLU A 52 -0.66 8.81 4.37
CA GLU A 52 0.61 9.44 4.73
C GLU A 52 1.30 8.69 5.88
N VAL A 53 0.55 8.22 6.89
CA VAL A 53 1.10 7.41 7.99
C VAL A 53 1.67 6.07 7.49
N LEU A 54 0.91 5.35 6.66
CA LEU A 54 1.37 4.11 6.03
C LEU A 54 2.62 4.33 5.19
N LEU A 55 2.64 5.41 4.40
CA LEU A 55 3.79 5.77 3.58
C LEU A 55 5.04 6.00 4.43
N THR A 56 4.92 6.73 5.54
CA THR A 56 6.03 6.94 6.47
C THR A 56 6.52 5.61 7.05
N TYR A 57 5.63 4.78 7.60
CA TYR A 57 6.01 3.50 8.19
C TYR A 57 6.69 2.56 7.19
N LEU A 58 6.18 2.48 5.95
CA LEU A 58 6.80 1.65 4.92
C LEU A 58 8.20 2.16 4.53
N ARG A 59 8.40 3.47 4.46
CA ARG A 59 9.71 4.06 4.14
C ARG A 59 10.73 3.87 5.25
N GLU A 60 10.29 3.94 6.51
CA GLU A 60 11.12 3.63 7.67
C GLU A 60 11.48 2.15 7.72
N ALA A 61 10.52 1.27 7.42
CA ALA A 61 10.75 -0.17 7.37
C ALA A 61 11.60 -0.61 6.17
N LEU A 62 11.61 0.17 5.09
CA LEU A 62 12.28 -0.11 3.81
C LEU A 62 13.12 1.10 3.37
N PRO A 63 14.16 1.46 4.12
CA PRO A 63 15.00 2.59 3.75
C PRO A 63 15.72 2.31 2.42
N PRO A 64 15.87 3.33 1.55
CA PRO A 64 16.61 3.16 0.32
C PRO A 64 18.09 2.86 0.60
N LYS A 65 18.73 2.11 -0.29
CA LYS A 65 20.18 1.98 -0.27
C LYS A 65 20.84 3.33 -0.56
N LEU A 66 22.05 3.53 -0.07
CA LEU A 66 22.80 4.77 -0.28
C LEU A 66 22.87 5.10 -1.78
N GLY A 67 22.46 6.32 -2.14
CA GLY A 67 22.44 6.80 -3.52
C GLY A 67 21.26 6.32 -4.38
N GLN A 68 20.30 5.56 -3.82
CA GLN A 68 19.11 5.13 -4.55
C GLN A 68 17.87 5.94 -4.17
N ALA A 69 16.96 6.10 -5.13
CA ALA A 69 15.64 6.66 -4.86
C ALA A 69 14.80 5.69 -4.00
N ASN A 70 13.83 6.25 -3.27
CA ASN A 70 12.94 5.42 -2.47
C ASN A 70 11.97 4.65 -3.37
N ALA A 71 12.05 3.32 -3.31
CA ALA A 71 11.17 2.40 -4.03
C ALA A 71 9.71 2.43 -3.53
N ILE A 72 9.42 3.18 -2.46
CA ILE A 72 8.09 3.36 -1.88
C ILE A 72 7.57 4.77 -2.13
N ARG A 73 6.40 4.85 -2.78
CA ARG A 73 5.75 6.12 -3.15
C ARG A 73 4.33 6.21 -2.63
N GLY A 74 3.89 7.41 -2.28
CA GLY A 74 2.47 7.71 -2.18
C GLY A 74 1.90 7.92 -3.58
N TYR A 75 0.58 7.78 -3.74
CA TYR A 75 -0.14 8.17 -4.94
C TYR A 75 -1.51 8.74 -4.57
N ARG A 76 -1.75 10.01 -4.92
CA ARG A 76 -3.00 10.71 -4.64
C ARG A 76 -3.39 11.60 -5.82
N GLY A 77 -4.70 11.80 -6.01
CA GLY A 77 -5.23 12.62 -7.10
C GLY A 77 -4.76 14.07 -7.09
N GLY A 78 -4.37 14.60 -5.93
CA GLY A 78 -3.81 15.96 -5.79
C GLY A 78 -2.36 16.12 -6.23
N TYR A 79 -1.70 15.06 -6.73
CA TYR A 79 -0.36 15.20 -7.32
C TYR A 79 -0.41 15.78 -8.73
N LEU A 80 0.65 16.51 -9.08
CA LEU A 80 0.80 17.06 -10.42
C LEU A 80 0.80 15.93 -11.47
N PRO A 81 0.27 16.16 -12.69
CA PRO A 81 0.28 15.15 -13.74
C PRO A 81 1.67 14.54 -14.01
N ARG A 82 2.72 15.37 -13.96
CA ARG A 82 4.10 14.90 -14.12
C ARG A 82 4.52 13.91 -13.02
N GLN A 83 4.17 14.20 -11.77
CA GLN A 83 4.49 13.33 -10.63
C GLN A 83 3.74 12.00 -10.72
N ARG A 84 2.47 12.02 -11.15
CA ARG A 84 1.68 10.79 -11.34
C ARG A 84 2.30 9.91 -12.42
N ARG A 85 2.65 10.47 -13.58
CA ARG A 85 3.34 9.76 -14.66
C ARG A 85 4.69 9.16 -14.24
N GLU A 86 5.46 9.88 -13.42
CA GLU A 86 6.72 9.34 -12.86
C GLU A 86 6.47 8.13 -11.96
N ILE A 87 5.41 8.17 -11.14
CA ILE A 87 5.06 7.04 -10.27
C ILE A 87 4.53 5.87 -11.09
N GLU A 88 3.66 6.13 -12.07
CA GLU A 88 3.12 5.12 -12.98
C GLU A 88 4.21 4.43 -13.81
N ALA A 89 5.16 5.20 -14.34
CA ALA A 89 6.32 4.67 -15.06
C ALA A 89 7.19 3.81 -14.13
N GLY A 90 7.47 4.30 -12.91
CA GLY A 90 8.29 3.55 -11.96
C GLY A 90 7.62 2.27 -11.45
N LEU A 91 6.28 2.24 -11.37
CA LEU A 91 5.53 1.00 -11.08
C LEU A 91 5.65 0.01 -12.24
N ARG A 92 5.58 0.50 -13.48
CA ARG A 92 5.66 -0.33 -14.68
C ARG A 92 7.05 -0.92 -14.94
N ASP A 93 8.11 -0.13 -14.71
CA ASP A 93 9.50 -0.57 -14.88
C ASP A 93 10.07 -1.30 -13.64
N GLY A 94 9.31 -1.31 -12.53
CA GLY A 94 9.66 -2.00 -11.30
C GLY A 94 10.67 -1.27 -10.41
N THR A 95 11.04 -0.02 -10.72
CA THR A 95 11.86 0.84 -9.84
C THR A 95 11.09 1.27 -8.58
N ILE A 96 9.75 1.35 -8.66
CA ILE A 96 8.85 1.50 -7.52
C ILE A 96 8.28 0.12 -7.20
N ARG A 97 8.58 -0.37 -5.99
CA ARG A 97 8.14 -1.68 -5.51
C ARG A 97 6.88 -1.63 -4.66
N GLY A 98 6.59 -0.46 -4.10
CA GLY A 98 5.45 -0.25 -3.22
C GLY A 98 4.77 1.09 -3.47
N VAL A 99 3.44 1.09 -3.53
CA VAL A 99 2.65 2.32 -3.62
C VAL A 99 1.53 2.35 -2.58
N VAL A 100 1.37 3.47 -1.90
CA VAL A 100 0.25 3.73 -0.99
C VAL A 100 -0.72 4.68 -1.65
N SER A 101 -1.99 4.30 -1.76
CA SER A 101 -3.03 5.14 -2.37
C SER A 101 -4.32 5.12 -1.57
N THR A 102 -5.17 6.12 -1.80
CA THR A 102 -6.51 6.12 -1.21
C THR A 102 -7.52 5.37 -2.06
N ASN A 103 -7.89 5.99 -3.17
CA ASN A 103 -8.82 5.50 -4.19
C ASN A 103 -8.42 6.01 -5.60
N ALA A 104 -7.35 6.82 -5.67
CA ALA A 104 -6.97 7.50 -6.90
C ALA A 104 -6.42 6.54 -7.98
N LEU A 105 -6.03 5.33 -7.58
CA LEU A 105 -5.64 4.24 -8.49
C LEU A 105 -6.79 3.29 -8.83
N GLU A 106 -7.97 3.44 -8.23
CA GLU A 106 -9.16 2.65 -8.62
C GLU A 106 -9.67 3.08 -10.01
N LEU A 107 -9.29 4.27 -10.48
CA LEU A 107 -9.73 4.87 -11.74
C LEU A 107 -8.78 4.53 -12.91
N GLY A 108 -8.83 3.29 -13.41
CA GLY A 108 -8.40 2.93 -14.78
C GLY A 108 -6.97 3.31 -15.21
N VAL A 109 -6.05 3.55 -14.26
CA VAL A 109 -4.67 3.91 -14.55
C VAL A 109 -3.88 2.64 -14.88
N ASP A 110 -3.22 2.63 -16.04
CA ASP A 110 -2.34 1.53 -16.45
C ASP A 110 -1.00 1.59 -15.70
N ILE A 111 -1.02 1.10 -14.47
CA ILE A 111 0.17 0.95 -13.60
C ILE A 111 0.90 -0.39 -13.82
N GLY A 112 0.57 -1.12 -14.88
CA GLY A 112 1.07 -2.48 -15.11
C GLY A 112 0.41 -3.52 -14.21
N SER A 113 1.07 -4.66 -14.02
CA SER A 113 0.61 -5.73 -13.12
C SER A 113 1.16 -5.50 -11.71
N LEU A 114 0.26 -5.42 -10.73
CA LEU A 114 0.60 -5.56 -9.33
C LEU A 114 0.39 -7.00 -8.89
N ASP A 115 1.32 -7.52 -8.10
CA ASP A 115 1.30 -8.90 -7.63
C ASP A 115 0.45 -9.08 -6.37
N ALA A 116 0.41 -8.05 -5.51
CA ALA A 116 -0.34 -8.06 -4.27
C ALA A 116 -1.02 -6.73 -3.96
N CYS A 117 -2.19 -6.82 -3.31
CA CYS A 117 -2.97 -5.70 -2.82
C CYS A 117 -3.26 -5.88 -1.32
N VAL A 118 -2.96 -4.86 -0.52
CA VAL A 118 -3.28 -4.80 0.91
C VAL A 118 -4.31 -3.70 1.13
N MET A 119 -5.53 -4.09 1.52
CA MET A 119 -6.58 -3.13 1.88
C MET A 119 -6.56 -2.86 3.38
N THR A 120 -6.27 -1.62 3.76
CA THR A 120 -6.24 -1.19 5.17
C THR A 120 -7.65 -0.84 5.63
N GLY A 121 -8.39 -1.86 6.05
CA GLY A 121 -9.79 -1.77 6.45
C GLY A 121 -10.75 -2.05 5.28
N TYR A 122 -12.05 -2.13 5.60
CA TYR A 122 -13.08 -2.41 4.60
C TYR A 122 -13.28 -1.19 3.67
N PRO A 123 -13.26 -1.37 2.33
CA PRO A 123 -13.40 -0.27 1.38
C PRO A 123 -14.78 0.41 1.42
N GLY A 124 -15.79 -0.22 2.04
CA GLY A 124 -17.11 0.35 2.27
C GLY A 124 -18.20 -0.28 1.39
N THR A 125 -17.84 -0.76 0.19
CA THR A 125 -18.74 -1.52 -0.68
C THR A 125 -18.00 -2.68 -1.35
N ILE A 126 -18.75 -3.73 -1.75
CA ILE A 126 -18.21 -4.87 -2.50
C ILE A 126 -17.70 -4.42 -3.88
N ALA A 127 -18.33 -3.41 -4.48
CA ALA A 127 -17.92 -2.90 -5.79
C ALA A 127 -16.57 -2.16 -5.76
N SER A 128 -16.09 -1.77 -4.57
CA SER A 128 -14.80 -1.13 -4.35
C SER A 128 -13.70 -2.11 -3.90
N ALA A 129 -14.02 -3.40 -3.77
CA ALA A 129 -13.12 -4.45 -3.28
C ALA A 129 -12.52 -5.29 -4.41
#